data_AF-A0A517X222-F1
#
_entry.id   AF-A0A517X222-F1
#
_cell.length_a   1.000
_cell.length_b   1.000
_cell.length_c   1.000
_cell.angle_alpha   90.00
_cell.angle_beta   90.00
_cell.angle_gamma   90.00
#
_symmetry.space_group_name_H-M   'P 1'
#
loop_
_entity.id
_entity.type
_entity.pdbx_description
1 polymer ?
#
loop_
_entity_poly.entity_id
_entity_poly.type
_entity_poly.pdbx_seq_one_letter_code
_entity_poly.pdbx_strand_id
1 'polypeptide(L)'
;MKIKSVLSVILFLGMFVFLNPLQAEDKTVKLPAKEKFHIYLLIGQSNMAGRGKVTAAENKPHPRVLKLDEQGKWVPATDPLHFDKPKIAGVGPGSGFGPMMADADPDVTIGLIPAAFGGTPLSRWVKGKDLYERAVEWAKKNQDRGVVKGAIWHQGEAECKNPDLYNTYQKRLSGMIVDLRADLNEPDLPFVMGELGEFLERPGVSTVNDAMHKISKSVPATAVASSKGLAAKSDQVHFNAKSEREFGKRYAQQMLKLQKAAKTK
;
A
#
# COMPACT_ATOMS: atom_id res chain seq x y z
N MET A 1 -4.36 -33.75 85.77
CA MET A 1 -4.53 -32.55 84.92
C MET A 1 -4.49 -32.99 83.46
N LYS A 2 -5.64 -32.92 82.75
CA LYS A 2 -5.85 -32.66 81.30
C LYS A 2 -4.60 -32.75 80.37
N ILE A 3 -4.55 -33.43 79.21
CA ILE A 3 -5.46 -33.51 78.04
C ILE A 3 -4.99 -34.67 77.12
N LYS A 4 -5.94 -35.32 76.43
CA LYS A 4 -5.72 -36.31 75.35
C LYS A 4 -5.20 -35.64 74.06
N SER A 5 -4.15 -36.18 73.46
CA SER A 5 -3.66 -35.79 72.13
C SER A 5 -4.55 -36.37 71.03
N VAL A 6 -5.14 -35.50 70.21
CA VAL A 6 -5.83 -35.87 68.95
C VAL A 6 -4.92 -35.43 67.80
N LEU A 7 -4.52 -36.39 66.96
CA LEU A 7 -3.76 -36.13 65.73
C LEU A 7 -4.77 -35.94 64.60
N SER A 8 -4.92 -34.71 64.11
CA SER A 8 -5.72 -34.40 62.91
C SER A 8 -4.85 -34.58 61.66
N VAL A 9 -5.27 -35.50 60.78
CA VAL A 9 -4.75 -35.63 59.42
C VAL A 9 -5.60 -34.71 58.53
N ILE A 10 -5.01 -33.64 58.01
CA ILE A 10 -5.66 -32.75 57.03
C ILE A 10 -5.36 -33.28 55.63
N LEU A 11 -6.41 -33.72 54.93
CA LEU A 11 -6.38 -34.10 53.52
C LEU A 11 -6.39 -32.81 52.67
N PHE A 12 -5.30 -32.52 51.95
CA PHE A 12 -5.26 -31.44 50.96
C PHE A 12 -5.79 -31.96 49.62
N LEU A 13 -7.04 -31.63 49.27
CA LEU A 13 -7.54 -31.78 47.90
C LEU A 13 -6.99 -30.63 47.05
N GLY A 14 -6.01 -30.91 46.21
CA GLY A 14 -5.51 -29.96 45.22
C GLY A 14 -6.52 -29.77 44.09
N MET A 15 -7.16 -28.60 44.03
CA MET A 15 -8.04 -28.21 42.93
C MET A 15 -7.18 -27.68 41.77
N PHE A 16 -6.93 -28.52 40.77
CA PHE A 16 -6.28 -28.09 39.53
C PHE A 16 -7.28 -27.28 38.69
N VAL A 17 -7.12 -25.96 38.70
CA VAL A 17 -7.79 -25.07 37.75
C VAL A 17 -7.07 -25.20 36.41
N PHE A 18 -7.68 -25.92 35.46
CA PHE A 18 -7.25 -25.89 34.07
C PHE A 18 -7.61 -24.53 33.48
N LEU A 19 -6.61 -23.64 33.41
CA LEU A 19 -6.69 -22.45 32.57
C LEU A 19 -6.66 -22.92 31.12
N ASN A 20 -7.82 -23.00 30.48
CA ASN A 20 -7.90 -23.11 29.03
C ASN A 20 -7.21 -21.87 28.44
N PRO A 21 -6.14 -22.02 27.63
CA PRO A 21 -5.61 -20.89 26.89
C PRO A 21 -6.74 -20.40 25.99
N LEU A 22 -7.09 -19.12 26.11
CA LEU A 22 -7.96 -18.45 25.15
C LEU A 22 -7.36 -18.70 23.77
N GLN A 23 -7.95 -19.62 22.99
CA GLN A 23 -7.69 -19.68 21.56
C GLN A 23 -8.16 -18.34 21.03
N ALA A 24 -7.22 -17.50 20.61
CA ALA A 24 -7.54 -16.36 19.78
C ALA A 24 -8.27 -16.92 18.56
N GLU A 25 -9.57 -16.61 18.43
CA GLU A 25 -10.30 -16.92 17.20
C GLU A 25 -9.49 -16.38 16.03
N ASP A 26 -9.10 -17.26 15.11
CA ASP A 26 -8.61 -16.87 13.80
C ASP A 26 -9.79 -16.21 13.06
N LYS A 27 -10.00 -14.93 13.33
CA LYS A 27 -11.04 -14.11 12.70
C LYS A 27 -10.64 -13.89 11.24
N THR A 28 -10.85 -14.92 10.45
CA THR A 28 -10.70 -14.87 9.00
C THR A 28 -11.61 -13.76 8.46
N VAL A 29 -11.02 -12.78 7.76
CA VAL A 29 -11.79 -11.69 7.15
C VAL A 29 -12.67 -12.28 6.07
N LYS A 30 -14.00 -12.08 6.19
CA LYS A 30 -14.94 -12.44 5.13
C LYS A 30 -14.83 -11.42 3.99
N LEU A 31 -14.33 -11.87 2.84
CA LEU A 31 -14.31 -11.06 1.62
C LEU A 31 -15.74 -10.88 1.08
N PRO A 32 -16.05 -9.73 0.44
CA PRO A 32 -17.32 -9.57 -0.26
C PRO A 32 -17.31 -10.39 -1.56
N ALA A 33 -18.41 -10.32 -2.31
CA ALA A 33 -18.46 -10.85 -3.67
C ALA A 33 -17.39 -10.20 -4.56
N LYS A 34 -16.87 -10.95 -5.54
CA LYS A 34 -15.71 -10.57 -6.36
C LYS A 34 -15.88 -9.19 -7.00
N GLU A 35 -17.04 -8.93 -7.58
CA GLU A 35 -17.39 -7.68 -8.25
C GLU A 35 -17.48 -6.48 -7.29
N LYS A 36 -17.69 -6.74 -5.99
CA LYS A 36 -17.70 -5.73 -4.93
C LYS A 36 -16.37 -5.61 -4.21
N PHE A 37 -15.35 -6.38 -4.61
CA PHE A 37 -13.99 -6.28 -4.06
C PHE A 37 -13.05 -5.58 -5.05
N HIS A 38 -12.85 -4.28 -4.84
CA HIS A 38 -12.01 -3.45 -5.69
C HIS A 38 -10.57 -3.46 -5.21
N ILE A 39 -9.67 -4.05 -5.98
CA ILE A 39 -8.27 -4.25 -5.66
C ILE A 39 -7.40 -3.17 -6.32
N TYR A 40 -6.46 -2.62 -5.57
CA TYR A 40 -5.49 -1.63 -6.05
C TYR A 40 -4.06 -2.05 -5.73
N LEU A 41 -3.16 -1.88 -6.70
CA LEU A 41 -1.74 -2.13 -6.53
C LEU A 41 -1.02 -0.88 -6.00
N LEU A 42 -0.20 -1.05 -4.96
CA LEU A 42 0.58 0.01 -4.33
C LEU A 42 2.07 -0.27 -4.57
N ILE A 43 2.59 0.27 -5.68
CA ILE A 43 3.91 -0.07 -6.26
C ILE A 43 4.85 1.14 -6.31
N GLY A 44 6.16 0.88 -6.31
CA GLY A 44 7.20 1.91 -6.30
C GLY A 44 8.22 1.71 -5.18
N GLN A 45 8.70 2.80 -4.57
CA GLN A 45 9.77 2.76 -3.56
C GLN A 45 9.34 3.19 -2.16
N SER A 46 10.25 3.74 -1.36
CA SER A 46 10.06 3.96 0.09
C SER A 46 8.93 4.92 0.44
N ASN A 47 8.65 5.94 -0.39
CA ASN A 47 7.51 6.82 -0.17
C ASN A 47 6.16 6.15 -0.54
N MET A 48 6.10 5.21 -1.49
CA MET A 48 4.91 4.35 -1.63
C MET A 48 4.77 3.38 -0.44
N ALA A 49 5.89 2.78 -0.02
CA ALA A 49 5.90 1.84 1.10
C ALA A 49 5.60 2.52 2.44
N GLY A 50 5.82 3.83 2.54
CA GLY A 50 5.60 4.63 3.73
C GLY A 50 6.79 4.62 4.69
N ARG A 51 7.19 5.82 5.13
CA ARG A 51 8.20 6.04 6.18
C ARG A 51 7.73 7.03 7.24
N GLY A 52 6.48 7.47 7.17
CA GLY A 52 5.88 8.36 8.16
C GLY A 52 5.74 7.66 9.52
N LYS A 53 5.81 8.44 10.60
CA LYS A 53 5.65 7.90 11.96
C LYS A 53 4.24 7.35 12.17
N VAL A 54 4.14 6.09 12.59
CA VAL A 54 2.86 5.47 12.98
C VAL A 54 2.51 5.88 14.41
N THR A 55 1.24 6.23 14.64
CA THR A 55 0.71 6.52 15.97
C THR A 55 -0.58 5.72 16.18
N ALA A 56 -0.77 5.12 17.36
CA ALA A 56 -1.96 4.30 17.63
C ALA A 56 -3.27 5.11 17.53
N ALA A 57 -3.23 6.40 17.89
CA ALA A 57 -4.40 7.29 17.83
C ALA A 57 -4.91 7.52 16.40
N GLU A 58 -4.01 7.55 15.41
CA GLU A 58 -4.36 7.80 14.01
C GLU A 58 -4.41 6.53 13.16
N ASN A 59 -3.87 5.40 13.64
CA ASN A 59 -3.80 4.14 12.92
C ASN A 59 -5.05 3.27 13.14
N LYS A 60 -6.22 3.83 12.81
CA LYS A 60 -7.50 3.15 12.94
C LYS A 60 -7.89 2.51 11.61
N PRO A 61 -8.28 1.22 11.58
CA PRO A 61 -8.72 0.58 10.35
C PRO A 61 -10.05 1.18 9.87
N HIS A 62 -10.22 1.30 8.56
CA HIS A 62 -11.52 1.53 7.94
C HIS A 62 -12.23 0.18 7.73
N PRO A 63 -13.52 0.01 8.09
CA PRO A 63 -14.20 -1.30 8.08
C PRO A 63 -14.28 -1.96 6.70
N ARG A 64 -14.14 -1.18 5.63
CA ARG A 64 -14.18 -1.64 4.23
C ARG A 64 -12.84 -1.50 3.50
N VAL A 65 -11.73 -1.36 4.22
CA VAL A 65 -10.39 -1.33 3.61
C VAL A 65 -9.53 -2.45 4.18
N LEU A 66 -9.07 -3.32 3.30
CA LEU A 66 -8.21 -4.46 3.59
C LEU A 66 -6.84 -4.27 2.95
N LYS A 67 -5.81 -4.88 3.54
CA LYS A 67 -4.50 -5.05 2.92
C LYS A 67 -4.15 -6.53 2.80
N LEU A 68 -3.38 -6.88 1.78
CA LEU A 68 -2.79 -8.21 1.66
C LEU A 68 -1.49 -8.25 2.49
N ASP A 69 -1.42 -9.11 3.50
CA ASP A 69 -0.22 -9.28 4.33
C ASP A 69 0.86 -10.12 3.62
N GLU A 70 2.05 -10.24 4.24
CA GLU A 70 3.19 -10.95 3.65
C GLU A 70 2.94 -12.45 3.43
N GLN A 71 1.96 -13.04 4.13
CA GLN A 71 1.50 -14.42 3.97
C GLN A 71 0.42 -14.58 2.89
N GLY A 72 0.00 -13.49 2.24
CA GLY A 72 -1.05 -13.51 1.22
C GLY A 72 -2.46 -13.61 1.81
N LYS A 73 -2.67 -13.21 3.07
CA LYS A 73 -3.98 -13.13 3.70
C LYS A 73 -4.49 -11.69 3.71
N TRP A 74 -5.80 -11.54 3.49
CA TRP A 74 -6.47 -10.24 3.59
C TRP A 74 -6.77 -9.93 5.06
N VAL A 75 -6.29 -8.77 5.52
CA VAL A 75 -6.44 -8.30 6.91
C VAL A 75 -6.90 -6.83 6.92
N PRO A 76 -7.49 -6.31 8.01
CA PRO A 76 -7.82 -4.89 8.12
C PRO A 76 -6.60 -4.00 7.82
N ALA A 77 -6.78 -2.99 6.97
CA ALA A 77 -5.68 -2.11 6.58
C ALA A 77 -5.32 -1.15 7.71
N THR A 78 -4.11 -1.34 8.25
CA THR A 78 -3.46 -0.45 9.23
C THR A 78 -1.99 -0.29 8.86
N ASP A 79 -1.40 0.86 9.17
CA ASP A 79 0.02 1.12 8.96
C ASP A 79 0.91 0.31 9.92
N PRO A 80 2.10 -0.11 9.48
CA PRO A 80 2.59 -0.02 8.10
C PRO A 80 1.82 -0.94 7.13
N LEU A 81 1.45 -0.43 5.97
CA LEU A 81 0.81 -1.25 4.94
C LEU A 81 1.80 -2.21 4.29
N HIS A 82 3.02 -1.73 4.01
CA HIS A 82 4.08 -2.51 3.39
C HIS A 82 5.01 -3.13 4.42
N PHE A 83 5.60 -4.25 4.03
CA PHE A 83 6.50 -5.06 4.85
C PHE A 83 7.89 -5.19 4.19
N ASP A 84 8.25 -4.24 3.32
CA ASP A 84 9.53 -4.25 2.59
C ASP A 84 10.75 -4.14 3.52
N LYS A 85 10.65 -3.27 4.53
CA LYS A 85 11.69 -3.04 5.54
C LYS A 85 11.02 -2.86 6.92
N PRO A 86 10.66 -3.95 7.61
CA PRO A 86 9.80 -3.91 8.81
C PRO A 86 10.29 -2.99 9.93
N LYS A 87 11.59 -2.75 10.04
CA LYS A 87 12.19 -1.86 11.06
C LYS A 87 11.93 -0.37 10.83
N ILE A 88 11.60 0.03 9.60
CA ILE A 88 11.46 1.45 9.21
C ILE A 88 10.21 1.74 8.38
N ALA A 89 9.45 0.71 7.99
CA ALA A 89 8.16 0.87 7.35
C ALA A 89 7.21 1.65 8.27
N GLY A 90 6.38 2.49 7.67
CA GLY A 90 5.51 3.40 8.40
C GLY A 90 4.30 3.81 7.60
N VAL A 91 3.77 5.00 7.91
CA VAL A 91 2.64 5.58 7.17
C VAL A 91 3.06 5.87 5.73
N GLY A 92 2.28 5.37 4.78
CA GLY A 92 2.39 5.64 3.35
C GLY A 92 1.08 6.17 2.75
N PRO A 93 1.01 6.40 1.43
CA PRO A 93 -0.14 7.02 0.78
C PRO A 93 -1.37 6.10 0.76
N GLY A 94 -1.18 4.78 0.90
CA GLY A 94 -2.29 3.83 1.01
C GLY A 94 -3.26 4.17 2.15
N SER A 95 -2.78 4.81 3.22
CA SER A 95 -3.57 5.19 4.41
C SER A 95 -4.53 6.34 4.17
N GLY A 96 -4.23 7.19 3.18
CA GLY A 96 -5.19 8.19 2.69
C GLY A 96 -6.02 7.67 1.53
N PHE A 97 -5.40 6.89 0.65
CA PHE A 97 -6.00 6.38 -0.58
C PHE A 97 -7.15 5.41 -0.30
N GLY A 98 -6.91 4.35 0.48
CA GLY A 98 -7.88 3.28 0.72
C GLY A 98 -9.20 3.80 1.30
N PRO A 99 -9.18 4.54 2.43
CA PRO A 99 -10.40 5.11 3.01
C PRO A 99 -11.14 6.03 2.04
N MET A 100 -10.44 6.92 1.33
CA MET A 100 -11.09 7.83 0.39
C MET A 100 -11.75 7.09 -0.79
N MET A 101 -11.15 5.99 -1.28
CA MET A 101 -11.76 5.14 -2.29
C MET A 101 -12.99 4.41 -1.74
N ALA A 102 -12.95 3.93 -0.49
CA ALA A 102 -14.08 3.25 0.15
C ALA A 102 -15.24 4.22 0.41
N ASP A 103 -14.95 5.45 0.83
CA ASP A 103 -15.97 6.48 1.11
C ASP A 103 -16.66 6.95 -0.18
N ALA A 104 -15.97 6.92 -1.32
CA ALA A 104 -16.52 7.30 -2.61
C ALA A 104 -17.55 6.31 -3.17
N ASP A 105 -17.54 5.06 -2.71
CA ASP A 105 -18.47 4.01 -3.13
C ASP A 105 -18.82 3.11 -1.93
N PRO A 106 -19.99 3.30 -1.29
CA PRO A 106 -20.38 2.55 -0.09
C PRO A 106 -20.62 1.05 -0.34
N ASP A 107 -20.82 0.65 -1.60
CA ASP A 107 -21.19 -0.73 -1.96
C ASP A 107 -19.99 -1.66 -2.15
N VAL A 108 -18.76 -1.12 -2.13
CA VAL A 108 -17.54 -1.88 -2.37
C VAL A 108 -16.65 -1.97 -1.14
N THR A 109 -15.82 -3.00 -1.11
CA THR A 109 -14.66 -3.10 -0.21
C THR A 109 -13.39 -2.85 -1.02
N ILE A 110 -12.45 -2.12 -0.44
CA ILE A 110 -11.17 -1.81 -1.04
C ILE A 110 -10.13 -2.80 -0.56
N GLY A 111 -9.43 -3.45 -1.49
CA GLY A 111 -8.27 -4.29 -1.25
C GLY A 111 -6.99 -3.58 -1.69
N LEU A 112 -6.03 -3.40 -0.79
CA LEU A 112 -4.72 -2.84 -1.09
C LEU A 112 -3.69 -3.96 -1.20
N ILE A 113 -3.00 -4.06 -2.33
CA ILE A 113 -1.85 -4.96 -2.52
C ILE A 113 -0.56 -4.14 -2.34
N PRO A 114 0.11 -4.22 -1.17
CA PRO A 114 1.37 -3.56 -0.93
C PRO A 114 2.52 -4.29 -1.61
N ALA A 115 3.08 -3.71 -2.66
CA ALA A 115 4.16 -4.32 -3.44
C ALA A 115 5.41 -3.43 -3.59
N ALA A 116 5.39 -2.19 -3.11
CA ALA A 116 6.53 -1.28 -3.15
C ALA A 116 7.73 -1.76 -2.31
N PHE A 117 8.93 -1.37 -2.70
CA PHE A 117 10.17 -1.74 -2.02
C PHE A 117 11.18 -0.58 -1.97
N GLY A 118 11.63 -0.22 -0.78
CA GLY A 118 12.42 0.99 -0.55
C GLY A 118 13.83 0.98 -1.15
N GLY A 119 14.17 2.05 -1.86
CA GLY A 119 15.51 2.30 -2.42
C GLY A 119 15.74 1.68 -3.79
N THR A 120 14.68 1.30 -4.50
CA THR A 120 14.81 0.57 -5.77
C THR A 120 14.75 1.51 -6.96
N PRO A 121 15.62 1.33 -7.97
CA PRO A 121 15.51 2.02 -9.24
C PRO A 121 14.38 1.44 -10.10
N LEU A 122 13.92 2.20 -11.08
CA LEU A 122 12.90 1.78 -12.06
C LEU A 122 13.37 0.56 -12.89
N SER A 123 14.69 0.32 -13.01
CA SER A 123 15.22 -0.87 -13.69
C SER A 123 14.86 -2.20 -13.02
N ARG A 124 14.36 -2.19 -11.78
CA ARG A 124 13.82 -3.38 -11.07
C ARG A 124 12.32 -3.59 -11.30
N TRP A 125 11.67 -2.61 -11.93
CA TRP A 125 10.22 -2.53 -12.11
C TRP A 125 9.78 -2.72 -13.56
N VAL A 126 10.69 -3.05 -14.48
CA VAL A 126 10.33 -3.41 -15.86
C VAL A 126 10.08 -4.92 -15.97
N LYS A 127 9.35 -5.36 -17.01
CA LYS A 127 9.01 -6.76 -17.23
C LYS A 127 10.22 -7.70 -17.17
N GLY A 128 10.05 -8.87 -16.55
CA GLY A 128 11.12 -9.84 -16.30
C GLY A 128 12.03 -9.48 -15.12
N LYS A 129 11.74 -8.41 -14.38
CA LYS A 129 12.49 -8.03 -13.18
C LYS A 129 11.69 -8.34 -11.93
N ASP A 130 12.41 -8.71 -10.89
CA ASP A 130 11.85 -9.33 -9.70
C ASP A 130 10.73 -8.54 -9.01
N LEU A 131 10.83 -7.21 -8.88
CA LEU A 131 9.78 -6.41 -8.21
C LEU A 131 8.53 -6.27 -9.08
N TYR A 132 8.72 -6.15 -10.40
CA TYR A 132 7.63 -6.20 -11.35
C TYR A 132 6.90 -7.55 -11.30
N GLU A 133 7.66 -8.65 -11.44
CA GLU A 133 7.10 -10.01 -11.44
C GLU A 133 6.36 -10.31 -10.13
N ARG A 134 6.93 -9.89 -8.99
CA ARG A 134 6.29 -10.02 -7.69
C ARG A 134 4.96 -9.26 -7.63
N ALA A 135 4.91 -8.01 -8.11
CA ALA A 135 3.68 -7.22 -8.11
C ALA A 135 2.59 -7.84 -9.00
N VAL A 136 2.98 -8.30 -10.20
CA VAL A 136 2.07 -8.99 -11.13
C VAL A 136 1.57 -10.30 -10.55
N GLU A 137 2.44 -11.11 -9.94
CA GLU A 137 2.08 -12.38 -9.30
C GLU A 137 1.03 -12.15 -8.20
N TRP A 138 1.25 -11.16 -7.33
CA TRP A 138 0.32 -10.84 -6.24
C TRP A 138 -1.03 -10.38 -6.76
N ALA A 139 -1.05 -9.55 -7.81
CA ALA A 139 -2.27 -9.13 -8.47
C ALA A 139 -3.04 -10.33 -9.06
N LYS A 140 -2.36 -11.16 -9.86
CA LYS A 140 -2.96 -12.34 -10.51
C LYS A 140 -3.55 -13.32 -9.51
N LYS A 141 -2.86 -13.60 -8.41
CA LYS A 141 -3.34 -14.48 -7.32
C LYS A 141 -4.61 -13.98 -6.62
N ASN A 142 -5.04 -12.75 -6.89
CA ASN A 142 -6.24 -12.17 -6.28
C ASN A 142 -7.31 -11.74 -7.31
N GLN A 143 -7.09 -11.96 -8.61
CA GLN A 143 -8.09 -11.67 -9.66
C GLN A 143 -9.28 -12.65 -9.65
N ASP A 144 -9.18 -13.79 -8.96
CA ASP A 144 -10.28 -14.71 -8.67
C ASP A 144 -11.15 -14.23 -7.50
N ARG A 145 -10.58 -13.43 -6.59
CA ARG A 145 -11.22 -12.93 -5.36
C ARG A 145 -11.79 -11.52 -5.49
N GLY A 146 -11.24 -10.71 -6.37
CA GLY A 146 -11.68 -9.33 -6.62
C GLY A 146 -11.37 -8.86 -8.03
N VAL A 147 -11.64 -7.58 -8.29
CA VAL A 147 -11.36 -6.93 -9.58
C VAL A 147 -10.23 -5.94 -9.38
N VAL A 148 -9.16 -6.02 -10.18
CA VAL A 148 -8.07 -5.04 -10.13
C VAL A 148 -8.53 -3.75 -10.80
N LYS A 149 -8.77 -2.70 -10.02
CA LYS A 149 -9.38 -1.43 -10.47
C LYS A 149 -8.39 -0.30 -10.71
N GLY A 150 -7.11 -0.50 -10.36
CA GLY A 150 -6.06 0.45 -10.68
C GLY A 150 -4.75 0.17 -9.97
N ALA A 151 -3.74 0.97 -10.30
CA ALA A 151 -2.45 1.00 -9.62
C ALA A 151 -2.09 2.43 -9.23
N ILE A 152 -1.47 2.58 -8.05
CA ILE A 152 -0.80 3.82 -7.66
C ILE A 152 0.70 3.59 -7.60
N TRP A 153 1.44 4.53 -8.16
CA TRP A 153 2.89 4.48 -8.33
C TRP A 153 3.56 5.67 -7.66
N HIS A 154 4.56 5.40 -6.82
CA HIS A 154 5.47 6.44 -6.31
C HIS A 154 6.91 5.95 -6.36
N GLN A 155 7.66 6.45 -7.34
CA GLN A 155 9.08 6.19 -7.51
C GLN A 155 9.71 7.27 -8.38
N GLY A 156 11.02 7.43 -8.24
CA GLY A 156 11.83 8.29 -9.09
C GLY A 156 13.02 8.88 -8.37
N GLU A 157 12.99 8.93 -7.04
CA GLU A 157 14.06 9.52 -6.23
C GLU A 157 15.39 8.79 -6.47
N ALA A 158 15.37 7.45 -6.63
CA ALA A 158 16.55 6.65 -6.97
C ALA A 158 17.14 6.96 -8.36
N GLU A 159 16.33 7.49 -9.29
CA GLU A 159 16.76 7.88 -10.64
C GLU A 159 17.42 9.26 -10.63
N CYS A 160 17.04 10.13 -9.70
CA CYS A 160 17.36 11.56 -9.72
C CYS A 160 18.84 11.92 -9.53
N LYS A 161 19.71 10.95 -9.24
CA LYS A 161 21.16 11.16 -9.09
C LYS A 161 21.96 10.81 -10.35
N ASN A 162 21.35 10.14 -11.32
CA ASN A 162 22.04 9.68 -12.53
C ASN A 162 21.31 10.18 -13.79
N PRO A 163 21.94 11.02 -14.64
CA PRO A 163 21.33 11.52 -15.87
C PRO A 163 20.84 10.44 -16.82
N ASP A 164 21.56 9.34 -16.94
CA ASP A 164 21.15 8.23 -17.82
C ASP A 164 19.82 7.60 -17.35
N LEU A 165 19.58 7.64 -16.04
CA LEU A 165 18.35 7.16 -15.44
C LEU A 165 17.23 8.19 -15.60
N TYR A 166 17.37 9.40 -15.08
CA TYR A 166 16.24 10.36 -15.11
C TYR A 166 15.89 10.82 -16.53
N ASN A 167 16.83 10.88 -17.48
CA ASN A 167 16.55 11.25 -18.88
C ASN A 167 15.77 10.17 -19.63
N THR A 168 15.89 8.89 -19.22
CA THR A 168 15.18 7.76 -19.85
C THR A 168 13.90 7.36 -19.09
N TYR A 169 13.57 8.08 -18.02
CA TYR A 169 12.47 7.73 -17.11
C TYR A 169 11.12 7.61 -17.82
N GLN A 170 10.78 8.60 -18.66
CA GLN A 170 9.51 8.61 -19.40
C GLN A 170 9.33 7.32 -20.21
N LYS A 171 10.31 6.97 -21.05
CA LYS A 171 10.25 5.79 -21.92
C LYS A 171 10.10 4.51 -21.11
N ARG A 172 10.90 4.35 -20.05
CA ARG A 172 10.90 3.13 -19.23
C ARG A 172 9.60 2.96 -18.44
N LEU A 173 9.08 4.05 -17.84
CA LEU A 173 7.84 3.99 -17.08
C LEU A 173 6.63 3.78 -18.00
N SER A 174 6.58 4.44 -19.17
CA SER A 174 5.54 4.16 -20.19
C SER A 174 5.52 2.69 -20.60
N GLY A 175 6.69 2.10 -20.87
CA GLY A 175 6.80 0.67 -21.19
C GLY A 175 6.28 -0.22 -20.06
N MET A 176 6.69 0.05 -18.83
CA MET A 176 6.23 -0.69 -17.65
C MET A 176 4.70 -0.63 -17.48
N ILE A 177 4.07 0.54 -17.71
CA ILE A 177 2.61 0.68 -17.61
C ILE A 177 1.91 -0.19 -18.65
N VAL A 178 2.41 -0.23 -19.89
CA VAL A 178 1.87 -1.06 -20.96
C VAL A 178 2.03 -2.55 -20.63
N ASP A 179 3.22 -2.96 -20.19
CA ASP A 179 3.49 -4.34 -19.79
C ASP A 179 2.57 -4.78 -18.64
N LEU A 180 2.42 -3.94 -17.61
CA LEU A 180 1.57 -4.23 -16.45
C LEU A 180 0.12 -4.47 -16.87
N ARG A 181 -0.42 -3.62 -17.75
CA ARG A 181 -1.77 -3.75 -18.28
C ARG A 181 -1.95 -5.03 -19.08
N ALA A 182 -0.99 -5.36 -19.95
CA ALA A 182 -1.03 -6.58 -20.74
C ALA A 182 -0.97 -7.83 -19.85
N ASP A 183 -0.06 -7.85 -18.87
CA ASP A 183 0.12 -9.01 -18.00
C ASP A 183 -1.06 -9.22 -17.05
N LEU A 184 -1.78 -8.16 -16.66
CA LEU A 184 -2.99 -8.25 -15.86
C LEU A 184 -4.26 -8.44 -16.70
N ASN A 185 -4.17 -8.42 -18.03
CA ASN A 185 -5.30 -8.42 -18.96
C ASN A 185 -6.31 -7.28 -18.69
N GLU A 186 -5.79 -6.09 -18.40
CA GLU A 186 -6.54 -4.88 -18.08
C GLU A 186 -6.01 -3.70 -18.94
N PRO A 187 -6.34 -3.64 -20.25
CA PRO A 187 -5.73 -2.68 -21.19
C PRO A 187 -5.97 -1.20 -20.83
N ASP A 188 -7.05 -0.92 -20.12
CA ASP A 188 -7.43 0.43 -19.67
C ASP A 188 -7.22 0.64 -18.16
N LEU A 189 -6.40 -0.21 -17.50
CA LEU A 189 -6.19 -0.13 -16.06
C LEU A 189 -5.77 1.30 -15.65
N PRO A 190 -6.57 1.99 -14.82
CA PRO A 190 -6.22 3.31 -14.31
C PRO A 190 -4.89 3.28 -13.55
N PHE A 191 -3.97 4.17 -13.91
CA PHE A 191 -2.64 4.22 -13.32
C PHE A 191 -2.31 5.65 -12.87
N VAL A 192 -2.17 5.86 -11.56
CA VAL A 192 -1.88 7.19 -11.01
C VAL A 192 -0.44 7.21 -10.51
N MET A 193 0.36 8.13 -11.06
CA MET A 193 1.70 8.46 -10.58
C MET A 193 1.62 9.58 -9.56
N GLY A 194 2.57 9.69 -8.64
CA GLY A 194 2.68 10.87 -7.77
C GLY A 194 4.01 11.56 -7.96
N GLU A 195 3.96 12.89 -7.97
CA GLU A 195 5.14 13.74 -8.04
C GLU A 195 6.10 13.45 -6.89
N LEU A 196 7.39 13.56 -7.16
CA LEU A 196 8.42 13.61 -6.13
C LEU A 196 8.23 14.86 -5.27
N GLY A 197 8.63 14.79 -4.00
CA GLY A 197 8.46 15.90 -3.05
C GLY A 197 9.27 17.13 -3.44
N GLU A 198 8.69 18.33 -3.31
CA GLU A 198 9.35 19.62 -3.59
C GLU A 198 10.59 19.86 -2.72
N PHE A 199 10.63 19.22 -1.54
CA PHE A 199 11.76 19.24 -0.61
C PHE A 199 12.97 18.41 -1.06
N LEU A 200 12.82 17.55 -2.08
CA LEU A 200 13.88 16.65 -2.50
C LEU A 200 14.90 17.39 -3.36
N GLU A 201 16.09 17.61 -2.81
CA GLU A 201 17.18 18.28 -3.54
C GLU A 201 18.03 17.27 -4.34
N ARG A 202 17.65 17.01 -5.60
CA ARG A 202 18.45 16.19 -6.54
C ARG A 202 18.32 16.71 -7.99
N PRO A 203 19.37 16.59 -8.83
CA PRO A 203 19.36 17.12 -10.20
C PRO A 203 18.20 16.65 -11.07
N GLY A 204 17.79 15.38 -10.94
CA GLY A 204 16.76 14.79 -11.80
C GLY A 204 15.31 15.03 -11.37
N VAL A 205 15.03 15.73 -10.26
CA VAL A 205 13.67 15.83 -9.70
C VAL A 205 12.70 16.49 -10.66
N SER A 206 13.08 17.64 -11.23
CA SER A 206 12.27 18.32 -12.24
C SER A 206 12.03 17.43 -13.45
N THR A 207 13.09 16.77 -13.96
CA THR A 207 13.00 15.90 -15.14
C THR A 207 12.08 14.71 -14.92
N VAL A 208 12.12 14.08 -13.74
CA VAL A 208 11.25 12.95 -13.40
C VAL A 208 9.80 13.39 -13.25
N ASN A 209 9.52 14.51 -12.58
CA ASN A 209 8.16 15.05 -12.47
C ASN A 209 7.61 15.45 -13.86
N ASP A 210 8.40 16.14 -14.68
CA ASP A 210 8.04 16.47 -16.06
C ASP A 210 7.74 15.24 -16.90
N ALA A 211 8.53 14.17 -16.74
CA ALA A 211 8.28 12.89 -17.40
C ALA A 211 6.92 12.29 -17.00
N MET A 212 6.54 12.31 -15.72
CA MET A 212 5.22 11.83 -15.27
C MET A 212 4.07 12.63 -15.90
N HIS A 213 4.21 13.95 -15.98
CA HIS A 213 3.21 14.82 -16.66
C HIS A 213 3.14 14.60 -18.16
N LYS A 214 4.26 14.27 -18.82
CA LYS A 214 4.27 13.87 -20.24
C LYS A 214 3.60 12.51 -20.42
N ILE A 215 3.82 11.56 -19.52
CA ILE A 215 3.13 10.25 -19.52
C ILE A 215 1.62 10.47 -19.40
N SER A 216 1.15 11.32 -18.48
CA SER A 216 -0.29 11.55 -18.30
C SER A 216 -1.00 12.16 -19.51
N LYS A 217 -0.24 12.74 -20.45
CA LYS A 217 -0.76 13.29 -21.72
C LYS A 217 -0.68 12.31 -22.88
N SER A 218 0.21 11.31 -22.82
CA SER A 218 0.55 10.42 -23.94
C SER A 218 0.13 8.97 -23.73
N VAL A 219 -0.01 8.51 -22.49
CA VAL A 219 -0.47 7.16 -22.14
C VAL A 219 -1.91 7.24 -21.62
N PRO A 220 -2.90 6.63 -22.29
CA PRO A 220 -4.30 6.65 -21.86
C PRO A 220 -4.52 6.12 -20.44
N ALA A 221 -5.59 6.56 -19.78
CA ALA A 221 -5.96 6.14 -18.43
C ALA A 221 -4.84 6.32 -17.39
N THR A 222 -4.04 7.37 -17.53
CA THR A 222 -3.01 7.75 -16.56
C THR A 222 -3.19 9.17 -16.04
N ALA A 223 -2.78 9.42 -14.81
CA ALA A 223 -2.87 10.73 -14.16
C ALA A 223 -1.71 10.94 -13.17
N VAL A 224 -1.54 12.19 -12.74
CA VAL A 224 -0.53 12.59 -11.75
C VAL A 224 -1.20 13.18 -10.51
N ALA A 225 -0.89 12.64 -9.34
CA ALA A 225 -1.21 13.23 -8.05
C ALA A 225 -0.11 14.23 -7.66
N SER A 226 -0.49 15.44 -7.28
CA SER A 226 0.49 16.49 -6.98
C SER A 226 1.08 16.38 -5.57
N SER A 227 2.39 16.58 -5.46
CA SER A 227 3.12 16.65 -4.18
C SER A 227 3.19 18.07 -3.62
N LYS A 228 2.60 19.06 -4.31
CA LYS A 228 2.66 20.47 -3.92
C LYS A 228 2.22 20.71 -2.47
N GLY A 229 3.08 21.38 -1.69
CA GLY A 229 2.84 21.71 -0.29
C GLY A 229 2.87 20.53 0.67
N LEU A 230 3.29 19.34 0.22
CA LEU A 230 3.53 18.20 1.08
C LEU A 230 4.93 18.31 1.72
N ALA A 231 5.02 17.96 3.00
CA ALA A 231 6.22 18.15 3.80
C ALA A 231 6.99 16.84 4.04
N ALA A 232 8.31 16.98 4.10
CA ALA A 232 9.21 15.89 4.45
C ALA A 232 9.19 15.55 5.95
N LYS A 233 9.84 14.44 6.27
CA LYS A 233 10.47 14.19 7.56
C LYS A 233 11.77 14.97 7.67
N SER A 234 12.44 14.83 8.82
CA SER A 234 13.76 15.44 9.06
C SER A 234 14.85 15.00 8.08
N ASP A 235 14.68 13.87 7.39
CA ASP A 235 15.68 13.35 6.43
C ASP A 235 15.65 14.04 5.06
N GLN A 236 14.67 14.93 4.80
CA GLN A 236 14.48 15.63 3.51
C GLN A 236 14.40 14.69 2.29
N VAL A 237 14.01 13.44 2.51
CA VAL A 237 13.84 12.44 1.44
C VAL A 237 12.46 11.81 1.48
N HIS A 238 11.93 11.57 2.68
CA HIS A 238 10.65 10.90 2.84
C HIS A 238 9.55 11.86 3.31
N PHE A 239 8.34 11.69 2.81
CA PHE A 239 7.19 12.45 3.30
C PHE A 239 6.91 12.10 4.77
N ASN A 240 6.40 13.08 5.53
CA ASN A 240 5.89 12.81 6.87
C ASN A 240 4.48 12.19 6.83
N ALA A 241 4.04 11.60 7.95
CA ALA A 241 2.77 10.86 8.02
C ALA A 241 1.54 11.69 7.61
N LYS A 242 1.49 12.97 7.99
CA LYS A 242 0.40 13.88 7.59
C LYS A 242 0.38 14.06 6.07
N SER A 243 1.56 14.28 5.49
CA SER A 243 1.72 14.48 4.05
C SER A 243 1.39 13.22 3.27
N GLU A 244 1.79 12.04 3.75
CA GLU A 244 1.45 10.75 3.12
C GLU A 244 -0.06 10.51 3.06
N ARG A 245 -0.78 10.76 4.15
CA ARG A 245 -2.25 10.63 4.16
C ARG A 245 -2.92 11.63 3.22
N GLU A 246 -2.45 12.87 3.18
CA GLU A 246 -2.94 13.86 2.22
C GLU A 246 -2.61 13.45 0.78
N PHE A 247 -1.41 12.93 0.53
CA PHE A 247 -1.00 12.47 -0.78
C PHE A 247 -1.90 11.33 -1.25
N GLY A 248 -2.18 10.36 -0.37
CA GLY A 248 -3.11 9.26 -0.62
C GLY A 248 -4.49 9.73 -1.09
N LYS A 249 -5.02 10.79 -0.48
CA LYS A 249 -6.29 11.41 -0.92
C LYS A 249 -6.17 11.99 -2.33
N ARG A 250 -5.05 12.65 -2.65
CA ARG A 250 -4.80 13.18 -4.00
C ARG A 250 -4.66 12.06 -5.04
N TYR A 251 -4.04 10.93 -4.69
CA TYR A 251 -4.05 9.72 -5.52
C TYR A 251 -5.48 9.23 -5.78
N ALA A 252 -6.30 9.12 -4.73
CA ALA A 252 -7.68 8.66 -4.85
C ALA A 252 -8.53 9.60 -5.72
N GLN A 253 -8.37 10.92 -5.57
CA GLN A 253 -9.05 11.90 -6.43
C GLN A 253 -8.75 11.68 -7.92
N GLN A 254 -7.48 11.46 -8.28
CA GLN A 254 -7.11 11.20 -9.68
C GLN A 254 -7.61 9.84 -10.15
N MET A 255 -7.53 8.81 -9.31
CA MET A 255 -8.05 7.47 -9.59
C MET A 255 -9.55 7.51 -9.90
N LEU A 256 -10.34 8.19 -9.07
CA LEU A 256 -11.77 8.36 -9.26
C LEU A 256 -12.12 9.13 -10.54
N LYS A 257 -11.33 10.16 -10.91
CA LYS A 257 -11.48 10.87 -12.19
C LYS A 257 -11.29 9.94 -13.38
N LEU A 258 -10.22 9.13 -13.36
CA LEU A 258 -9.94 8.16 -14.42
C LEU A 258 -11.06 7.11 -14.53
N GLN A 259 -11.51 6.55 -13.40
CA GLN A 259 -12.58 5.55 -13.38
C GLN A 259 -13.92 6.11 -13.82
N LYS A 260 -14.23 7.37 -13.48
CA LYS A 260 -15.44 8.04 -13.98
C LYS A 260 -15.39 8.23 -15.50
N ALA A 261 -14.24 8.67 -16.03
CA ALA A 261 -14.06 8.86 -17.47
C ALA A 261 -14.15 7.55 -18.27
N ALA A 262 -13.77 6.42 -17.67
CA ALA A 262 -13.91 5.10 -18.28
C ALA A 262 -15.37 4.63 -18.36
N LYS A 263 -16.22 5.00 -17.39
CA LYS A 263 -17.67 4.64 -17.41
C LYS A 263 -18.49 5.42 -18.45
N THR A 264 -17.94 6.52 -18.98
CA THR A 264 -18.62 7.40 -19.94
C THR A 264 -18.22 7.14 -21.39
N LYS A 265 -17.31 6.19 -21.63
CA LYS A 265 -16.92 5.71 -22.97
C LYS A 265 -17.72 4.47 -23.32
#